data_AF-A0A5H2XZY6-F1
#
_entry.id   AF-A0A5H2XZY6-F1
#
_cell.length_a   1.000
_cell.length_b   1.000
_cell.length_c   1.000
_cell.angle_alpha   90.00
_cell.angle_beta   90.00
_cell.angle_gamma   90.00
#
_symmetry.space_group_name_H-M   'P 1'
#
loop_
_entity.id
_entity.type
_entity.pdbx_description
1 polymer ?
#
loop_
_entity_poly.entity_id
_entity_poly.type
_entity_poly.pdbx_seq_one_letter_code
_entity_poly.pdbx_strand_id
1 'polypeptide(L)'
;MWTINDFPAYGNLSGCVVKGYKACPICGDDTPSHRLKNGHKICYIGHRKWLPINHPYRRQRAAFNGKPEYGIPPEPLTGEEVLHMVENGDRVCWKKKSIFFDLEYWKYLPVRHALDVMHIEKNIPGKNKDGIAARLDLLNMGVKTDLQPEYGERRTRLPPGPWNLSRAERRERLLGLKSHDCHTLMQQLLPVAIRYVLEKPARYAITRLCFFFNAICAKTVDVSKLDKLEEDVVVTLCLLEKYFPPSFFDIMVHLVVHLVREVRLCGPVYFRWMYPFERYMKVLKGYVQNRTRPEGCIAERWSAFKPKDGVSKPLSGCTVSVVDQDLLNQAHLYVLENTEEVLPYIEQHMIHIKTAYPKFRKRTKWLQDKHNSTFIQWLRFKVQSELEEDNHGLSENLRWLAAGPNMAVPLYRSYLIKVLGDVIIECEPFTRGMPNVDTFDELVLATKQSVQKYWFQITTLYSA
;
A
#
# COMPACT_ATOMS: atom_id res chain seq x y z
N MET A 1 5.67 -3.01 -12.10
CA MET A 1 4.44 -2.20 -12.04
C MET A 1 3.31 -3.09 -11.51
N TRP A 2 2.39 -2.58 -10.69
CA TRP A 2 1.20 -3.30 -10.18
C TRP A 2 -0.03 -2.40 -10.38
N THR A 3 -1.24 -2.95 -10.29
CA THR A 3 -2.47 -2.16 -10.50
C THR A 3 -2.99 -1.57 -9.18
N ILE A 4 -3.76 -0.48 -9.28
CA ILE A 4 -4.44 0.16 -8.12
C ILE A 4 -5.77 -0.51 -7.76
N ASN A 5 -6.10 -1.63 -8.41
CA ASN A 5 -7.40 -2.29 -8.25
C ASN A 5 -7.37 -3.20 -7.02
N ASP A 6 -8.33 -3.02 -6.11
CA ASP A 6 -8.52 -3.96 -5.00
C ASP A 6 -8.93 -5.33 -5.53
N PHE A 7 -8.85 -6.34 -4.66
CA PHE A 7 -9.23 -7.70 -4.99
C PHE A 7 -10.65 -7.82 -5.61
N PRO A 8 -11.70 -7.17 -5.07
CA PRO A 8 -13.01 -7.08 -5.72
C PRO A 8 -13.02 -6.40 -7.11
N ALA A 9 -12.40 -5.23 -7.26
CA ALA A 9 -12.37 -4.50 -8.53
C ALA A 9 -11.61 -5.28 -9.59
N TYR A 10 -10.54 -5.96 -9.20
CA TYR A 10 -9.81 -6.86 -10.07
C TYR A 10 -10.73 -7.91 -10.71
N GLY A 11 -11.60 -8.55 -9.93
CA GLY A 11 -12.56 -9.52 -10.47
C GLY A 11 -13.54 -8.90 -11.48
N ASN A 12 -14.05 -7.69 -11.21
CA ASN A 12 -14.98 -7.00 -12.10
C ASN A 12 -14.34 -6.57 -13.42
N LEU A 13 -13.11 -6.04 -13.33
CA LEU A 13 -12.41 -5.45 -14.47
C LEU A 13 -11.74 -6.52 -15.33
N SER A 14 -10.97 -7.43 -14.72
CA SER A 14 -10.23 -8.47 -15.43
C SER A 14 -11.11 -9.65 -15.87
N GLY A 15 -12.27 -9.84 -15.23
CA GLY A 15 -13.10 -11.03 -15.42
C GLY A 15 -12.68 -12.22 -14.54
N CYS A 16 -11.65 -12.08 -13.70
CA CYS A 16 -11.23 -13.11 -12.77
C CYS A 16 -12.35 -13.47 -11.78
N VAL A 17 -12.48 -14.76 -11.49
CA VAL A 17 -13.37 -15.27 -10.46
C VAL A 17 -12.77 -14.97 -9.08
N VAL A 18 -13.39 -14.04 -8.34
CA VAL A 18 -12.94 -13.62 -6.99
C VAL A 18 -13.87 -14.10 -5.86
N LYS A 19 -14.76 -15.04 -6.20
CA LYS A 19 -15.74 -15.67 -5.29
C LYS A 19 -15.99 -17.10 -5.74
N GLY A 20 -16.38 -17.98 -4.83
CA GLY A 20 -16.66 -19.37 -5.17
C GLY A 20 -15.49 -20.29 -4.80
N TYR A 21 -15.46 -21.50 -5.37
CA TYR A 21 -14.44 -22.48 -5.03
C TYR A 21 -13.03 -22.10 -5.51
N LYS A 22 -12.96 -21.29 -6.57
CA LYS A 22 -11.72 -20.87 -7.25
C LYS A 22 -11.49 -19.37 -7.13
N ALA A 23 -11.78 -18.83 -5.94
CA ALA A 23 -11.78 -17.39 -5.73
C ALA A 23 -10.37 -16.79 -5.66
N CYS A 24 -9.33 -17.59 -5.39
CA CYS A 24 -7.98 -17.08 -5.28
C CYS A 24 -7.32 -17.04 -6.66
N PRO A 25 -6.95 -15.88 -7.19
CA PRO A 25 -6.31 -15.73 -8.51
C PRO A 25 -4.90 -16.30 -8.55
N ILE A 26 -4.28 -16.51 -7.38
CA ILE A 26 -2.94 -17.07 -7.26
C ILE A 26 -3.00 -18.59 -7.22
N CYS A 27 -3.96 -19.16 -6.48
CA CYS A 27 -4.14 -20.61 -6.42
C CYS A 27 -4.97 -21.17 -7.58
N GLY A 28 -5.80 -20.35 -8.23
CA GLY A 28 -6.67 -20.74 -9.33
C GLY A 28 -7.54 -21.95 -8.99
N ASP A 29 -7.40 -23.00 -9.80
CA ASP A 29 -8.13 -24.25 -9.68
C ASP A 29 -7.81 -25.02 -8.39
N ASP A 30 -6.60 -24.85 -7.86
CA ASP A 30 -6.12 -25.51 -6.66
C ASP A 30 -6.40 -24.72 -5.38
N THR A 31 -7.25 -23.68 -5.47
CA THR A 31 -7.71 -22.93 -4.30
C THR A 31 -8.29 -23.88 -3.24
N PRO A 32 -7.73 -23.91 -2.02
CA PRO A 32 -8.13 -24.87 -0.99
C PRO A 32 -9.45 -24.44 -0.36
N SER A 33 -10.56 -24.81 -1.01
CA SER A 33 -11.90 -24.38 -0.65
C SER A 33 -12.80 -25.54 -0.24
N HIS A 34 -13.75 -25.26 0.66
CA HIS A 34 -14.72 -26.24 1.15
C HIS A 34 -16.07 -25.58 1.39
N ARG A 35 -17.15 -26.22 0.94
CA ARG A 35 -18.52 -25.72 1.19
C ARG A 35 -19.07 -26.29 2.49
N LEU A 36 -19.34 -25.41 3.43
CA LEU A 36 -19.95 -25.74 4.71
C LEU A 36 -21.40 -26.16 4.52
N LYS A 37 -21.76 -27.30 5.11
CA LYS A 37 -23.08 -27.95 4.93
C LYS A 37 -24.21 -27.13 5.56
N ASN A 38 -24.02 -26.62 6.78
CA ASN A 38 -25.02 -25.85 7.52
C ASN A 38 -24.82 -24.34 7.35
N GLY A 39 -23.57 -23.88 7.29
CA GLY A 39 -23.27 -22.46 7.05
C GLY A 39 -23.55 -22.00 5.61
N HIS A 40 -23.77 -22.94 4.68
CA HIS A 40 -24.03 -22.73 3.25
C HIS A 40 -23.05 -21.80 2.52
N LYS A 41 -21.85 -21.65 3.06
CA LYS A 41 -20.80 -20.78 2.53
C LYS A 41 -19.54 -21.55 2.21
N ILE A 42 -18.74 -20.99 1.32
CA ILE A 42 -17.43 -21.51 0.99
C ILE A 42 -16.43 -20.92 1.99
N CYS A 43 -15.70 -21.80 2.67
CA CYS A 43 -14.52 -21.44 3.45
C CYS A 43 -13.25 -21.90 2.74
N TYR A 44 -12.12 -21.34 3.16
CA TYR A 44 -10.82 -21.57 2.53
C TYR A 44 -9.83 -22.08 3.59
N ILE A 45 -9.79 -23.40 3.76
CA ILE A 45 -9.04 -24.12 4.79
C ILE A 45 -8.08 -25.10 4.13
N GLY A 46 -7.02 -25.53 4.81
CA GLY A 46 -5.99 -26.38 4.21
C GLY A 46 -4.68 -25.66 3.94
N HIS A 47 -4.36 -24.64 4.75
CA HIS A 47 -3.08 -23.92 4.68
C HIS A 47 -1.87 -24.82 4.98
N ARG A 48 -2.10 -26.03 5.50
CA ARG A 48 -1.08 -27.06 5.70
C ARG A 48 -0.32 -27.43 4.42
N LYS A 49 -0.91 -27.20 3.23
CA LYS A 49 -0.22 -27.40 1.94
C LYS A 49 1.05 -26.56 1.80
N TRP A 50 1.13 -25.39 2.45
CA TRP A 50 2.30 -24.50 2.42
C TRP A 50 3.36 -24.84 3.48
N LEU A 51 3.09 -25.80 4.37
CA LEU A 51 4.10 -26.24 5.35
C LEU A 51 5.12 -27.19 4.70
N PRO A 52 6.35 -27.30 5.23
CA PRO A 52 7.29 -28.35 4.82
C PRO A 52 6.66 -29.75 4.86
N ILE A 53 7.05 -30.64 3.94
CA ILE A 53 6.46 -31.99 3.79
C ILE A 53 6.55 -32.81 5.09
N ASN A 54 7.63 -32.64 5.85
CA ASN A 54 7.87 -33.32 7.11
C ASN A 54 7.21 -32.65 8.33
N HIS A 55 6.51 -31.51 8.16
CA HIS A 55 5.96 -30.76 9.28
C HIS A 55 4.86 -31.56 10.03
N PRO A 56 4.88 -31.65 11.37
CA PRO A 56 3.96 -32.49 12.14
C PRO A 56 2.46 -32.24 11.87
N TYR A 57 2.09 -30.98 11.60
CA TYR A 57 0.68 -30.60 11.34
C TYR A 57 0.08 -31.29 10.11
N ARG A 58 0.89 -31.68 9.12
CA ARG A 58 0.42 -32.40 7.93
C ARG A 58 -0.22 -33.75 8.28
N ARG A 59 0.20 -34.39 9.38
CA ARG A 59 -0.36 -35.68 9.84
C ARG A 59 -1.49 -35.54 10.86
N GLN A 60 -1.71 -34.36 11.43
CA GLN A 60 -2.72 -34.12 12.47
C GLN A 60 -4.12 -34.10 11.84
N ARG A 61 -4.89 -35.19 11.95
CA ARG A 61 -6.25 -35.30 11.39
C ARG A 61 -7.28 -34.59 12.26
N ALA A 62 -7.36 -34.96 13.53
CA ALA A 62 -8.38 -34.51 14.48
C ALA A 62 -8.33 -33.01 14.77
N ALA A 63 -7.15 -32.39 14.67
CA ALA A 63 -6.98 -30.96 14.93
C ALA A 63 -7.44 -30.05 13.76
N PHE A 64 -7.66 -30.60 12.56
CA PHE A 64 -7.90 -29.83 11.34
C PHE A 64 -9.22 -30.24 10.65
N ASN A 65 -9.16 -30.98 9.55
CA ASN A 65 -10.31 -31.33 8.71
C ASN A 65 -10.55 -32.86 8.64
N GLY A 66 -10.04 -33.62 9.62
CA GLY A 66 -10.16 -35.08 9.67
C GLY A 66 -9.25 -35.83 8.69
N LYS A 67 -8.49 -35.14 7.84
CA LYS A 67 -7.62 -35.74 6.81
C LYS A 67 -6.15 -35.37 6.99
N PRO A 68 -5.20 -36.25 6.60
CA PRO A 68 -3.81 -35.84 6.43
C PRO A 68 -3.65 -34.92 5.21
N GLU A 69 -2.61 -34.09 5.18
CA GLU A 69 -2.30 -33.19 4.07
C GLU A 69 -0.99 -33.56 3.39
N TYR A 70 -1.08 -34.05 2.15
CA TYR A 70 0.07 -34.45 1.32
C TYR A 70 0.28 -33.53 0.12
N GLY A 71 -0.63 -32.58 -0.13
CA GLY A 71 -0.52 -31.65 -1.24
C GLY A 71 0.62 -30.65 -1.08
N ILE A 72 1.04 -30.09 -2.20
CA ILE A 72 1.99 -28.99 -2.30
C ILE A 72 1.23 -27.66 -2.49
N PRO A 73 1.83 -26.51 -2.18
CA PRO A 73 1.18 -25.24 -2.47
C PRO A 73 1.01 -25.07 -4.00
N PRO A 74 -0.09 -24.45 -4.47
CA PRO A 74 -0.27 -24.17 -5.88
C PRO A 74 0.81 -23.22 -6.40
N GLU A 75 1.30 -23.49 -7.60
CA GLU A 75 2.23 -22.61 -8.31
C GLU A 75 1.45 -21.47 -8.97
N PRO A 76 1.81 -20.19 -8.72
CA PRO A 76 1.17 -19.06 -9.36
C PRO A 76 1.39 -19.05 -10.87
N LEU A 77 0.30 -18.99 -11.64
CA LEU A 77 0.38 -18.83 -13.09
C LEU A 77 1.05 -17.51 -13.46
N THR A 78 1.86 -17.56 -14.51
CA THR A 78 2.47 -16.39 -15.11
C THR A 78 1.45 -15.52 -15.83
N GLY A 79 1.85 -14.27 -15.98
CA GLY A 79 1.48 -13.38 -17.05
C GLY A 79 0.79 -13.96 -18.29
N GLU A 80 1.60 -14.74 -19.02
CA GLU A 80 1.34 -15.26 -20.35
C GLU A 80 0.49 -16.52 -20.32
N GLU A 81 0.70 -17.40 -19.34
CA GLU A 81 -0.15 -18.58 -19.13
C GLU A 81 -1.60 -18.17 -18.90
N VAL A 82 -1.83 -17.15 -18.09
CA VAL A 82 -3.18 -16.60 -17.88
C VAL A 82 -3.77 -16.06 -19.18
N LEU A 83 -2.99 -15.36 -20.00
CA LEU A 83 -3.47 -14.84 -21.28
C LEU A 83 -3.88 -16.00 -22.20
N HIS A 84 -3.04 -17.02 -22.32
CA HIS A 84 -3.31 -18.21 -23.12
C HIS A 84 -4.57 -18.95 -22.65
N MET A 85 -4.77 -19.09 -21.32
CA MET A 85 -6.00 -19.68 -20.77
C MET A 85 -7.25 -18.86 -21.13
N VAL A 86 -7.17 -17.53 -21.02
CA VAL A 86 -8.28 -16.63 -21.30
C VAL A 86 -8.65 -16.62 -22.79
N GLU A 87 -7.66 -16.71 -23.68
CA GLU A 87 -7.84 -16.75 -25.13
C GLU A 87 -8.40 -18.07 -25.63
N ASN A 88 -7.93 -19.18 -25.07
CA ASN A 88 -8.39 -20.53 -25.44
C ASN A 88 -9.76 -20.89 -24.83
N GLY A 89 -10.36 -19.99 -24.04
CA GLY A 89 -11.69 -20.21 -23.49
C GLY A 89 -11.72 -21.19 -22.31
N ASP A 90 -10.58 -21.47 -21.67
CA ASP A 90 -10.51 -22.24 -20.43
C ASP A 90 -10.95 -21.36 -19.24
N ARG A 91 -12.28 -21.18 -19.17
CA ARG A 91 -12.93 -20.10 -18.41
C ARG A 91 -13.25 -20.44 -16.96
N VAL A 92 -12.70 -21.52 -16.39
CA VAL A 92 -13.14 -21.94 -15.05
C VAL A 92 -12.76 -20.92 -13.95
N CYS A 93 -11.66 -20.20 -14.16
CA CYS A 93 -11.23 -19.07 -13.32
C CYS A 93 -11.52 -17.68 -13.93
N TRP A 94 -12.07 -17.61 -15.15
CA TRP A 94 -12.18 -16.37 -15.93
C TRP A 94 -13.51 -16.27 -16.67
N LYS A 95 -14.32 -15.26 -16.33
CA LYS A 95 -15.66 -15.08 -16.91
C LYS A 95 -15.63 -14.44 -18.30
N LYS A 96 -14.59 -13.67 -18.61
CA LYS A 96 -14.44 -12.91 -19.86
C LYS A 96 -12.96 -12.62 -20.14
N LYS A 97 -12.61 -12.41 -21.41
CA LYS A 97 -11.39 -11.69 -21.79
C LYS A 97 -11.65 -10.20 -21.62
N SER A 98 -10.93 -9.58 -20.69
CA SER A 98 -10.98 -8.13 -20.50
C SER A 98 -10.06 -7.42 -21.50
N ILE A 99 -10.41 -6.19 -21.87
CA ILE A 99 -9.56 -5.29 -22.69
C ILE A 99 -8.18 -5.06 -22.05
N PHE A 100 -8.04 -5.27 -20.75
CA PHE A 100 -6.73 -5.23 -20.09
C PHE A 100 -5.73 -6.23 -20.67
N PHE A 101 -6.19 -7.37 -21.19
CA PHE A 101 -5.31 -8.34 -21.85
C PHE A 101 -4.80 -7.89 -23.22
N ASP A 102 -5.39 -6.83 -23.80
CA ASP A 102 -4.92 -6.21 -25.04
C ASP A 102 -3.83 -5.16 -24.77
N LEU A 103 -3.62 -4.77 -23.50
CA LEU A 103 -2.53 -3.88 -23.10
C LEU A 103 -1.22 -4.68 -23.09
N GLU A 104 -0.24 -4.24 -23.88
CA GLU A 104 1.04 -4.94 -24.09
C GLU A 104 1.75 -5.32 -22.78
N TYR A 105 1.73 -4.42 -21.79
CA TYR A 105 2.39 -4.64 -20.50
C TYR A 105 1.64 -5.59 -19.56
N TRP A 106 0.34 -5.83 -19.77
CA TRP A 106 -0.52 -6.51 -18.80
C TRP A 106 -0.16 -7.98 -18.60
N LYS A 107 0.26 -8.64 -19.69
CA LYS A 107 0.78 -10.01 -19.62
C LYS A 107 2.12 -10.09 -18.90
N TYR A 108 2.82 -9.00 -18.64
CA TYR A 108 4.08 -9.02 -17.89
C TYR A 108 3.91 -8.62 -16.41
N LEU A 109 2.68 -8.35 -15.96
CA LEU A 109 2.41 -7.98 -14.56
C LEU A 109 2.36 -9.22 -13.66
N PRO A 110 3.30 -9.40 -12.71
CA PRO A 110 3.30 -10.53 -11.78
C PRO A 110 2.26 -10.38 -10.67
N VAL A 111 1.75 -9.15 -10.46
CA VAL A 111 0.73 -8.77 -9.50
C VAL A 111 -0.27 -7.85 -10.21
N ARG A 112 -1.49 -8.36 -10.46
CA ARG A 112 -2.53 -7.67 -11.23
C ARG A 112 -3.63 -7.04 -10.36
N HIS A 113 -3.49 -7.13 -9.05
CA HIS A 113 -4.37 -6.56 -8.03
C HIS A 113 -3.53 -6.07 -6.86
N ALA A 114 -4.08 -5.20 -6.02
CA ALA A 114 -3.51 -4.84 -4.74
C ALA A 114 -4.34 -5.51 -3.64
N LEU A 115 -3.70 -6.35 -2.81
CA LEU A 115 -4.35 -6.85 -1.61
C LEU A 115 -4.44 -5.72 -0.57
N ASP A 116 -5.67 -5.27 -0.33
CA ASP A 116 -5.93 -4.30 0.72
C ASP A 116 -5.80 -4.96 2.10
N VAL A 117 -4.62 -4.78 2.71
CA VAL A 117 -4.28 -5.30 4.03
C VAL A 117 -5.23 -4.79 5.11
N MET A 118 -5.72 -3.56 5.02
CA MET A 118 -6.65 -3.01 6.00
C MET A 118 -8.03 -3.70 5.91
N HIS A 119 -8.48 -4.00 4.69
CA HIS A 119 -9.70 -4.79 4.49
C HIS A 119 -9.53 -6.24 4.97
N ILE A 120 -8.35 -6.85 4.78
CA ILE A 120 -8.03 -8.18 5.30
C ILE A 120 -8.05 -8.15 6.85
N GLU A 121 -7.35 -7.21 7.46
CA GLU A 121 -7.28 -7.01 8.91
C GLU A 121 -8.66 -6.85 9.53
N LYS A 122 -9.57 -6.06 8.91
CA LYS A 122 -10.94 -5.88 9.40
C LYS A 122 -11.74 -7.17 9.49
N ASN A 123 -11.46 -8.17 8.65
CA ASN A 123 -12.18 -9.45 8.65
C ASN A 123 -11.78 -10.37 9.82
N ILE A 124 -10.69 -10.07 10.53
CA ILE A 124 -10.18 -10.88 11.64
C ILE A 124 -10.92 -10.59 12.97
N PRO A 125 -11.02 -9.33 13.46
CA PRO A 125 -11.71 -9.02 14.72
C PRO A 125 -13.20 -8.68 14.53
N GLY A 126 -13.63 -8.31 13.32
CA GLY A 126 -14.90 -7.58 13.11
C GLY A 126 -16.18 -8.40 13.04
N LYS A 127 -16.14 -9.74 12.97
CA LYS A 127 -17.34 -10.58 12.87
C LYS A 127 -17.20 -11.85 13.71
N ASN A 128 -18.06 -11.99 14.72
CA ASN A 128 -18.21 -13.28 15.39
C ASN A 128 -18.92 -14.26 14.44
N LYS A 129 -18.15 -15.06 13.71
CA LYS A 129 -18.67 -16.06 12.74
C LYS A 129 -19.05 -17.39 13.44
N ASP A 130 -19.13 -17.38 14.76
CA ASP A 130 -19.48 -18.53 15.59
C ASP A 130 -20.97 -18.53 15.98
N GLY A 131 -21.75 -19.42 15.37
CA GLY A 131 -23.17 -19.63 15.64
C GLY A 131 -23.55 -21.10 15.48
N ILE A 132 -24.83 -21.45 15.65
CA ILE A 132 -25.31 -22.84 15.60
C ILE A 132 -24.83 -23.56 14.33
N ALA A 133 -25.00 -22.94 13.17
CA ALA A 133 -24.54 -23.50 11.90
C ALA A 133 -23.03 -23.80 11.89
N ALA A 134 -22.20 -22.90 12.41
CA ALA A 134 -20.75 -23.11 12.49
C ALA A 134 -20.38 -24.26 13.42
N ARG A 135 -21.13 -24.47 14.52
CA ARG A 135 -20.94 -25.60 15.43
C ARG A 135 -21.37 -26.92 14.80
N LEU A 136 -22.50 -26.94 14.09
CA LEU A 136 -22.92 -28.11 13.33
C LEU A 136 -21.95 -28.44 12.18
N ASP A 137 -21.31 -27.44 11.58
CA ASP A 137 -20.27 -27.65 10.57
C ASP A 137 -19.02 -28.31 11.15
N LEU A 138 -18.61 -27.92 12.37
CA LEU A 138 -17.52 -28.59 13.09
C LEU A 138 -17.84 -30.08 13.32
N LEU A 139 -19.07 -30.39 13.74
CA LEU A 139 -19.53 -31.77 13.92
C LEU A 139 -19.53 -32.56 12.61
N ASN A 140 -20.04 -31.99 11.53
CA ASN A 140 -20.03 -32.62 10.21
C ASN A 140 -18.61 -32.89 9.69
N MET A 141 -17.63 -32.09 10.10
CA MET A 141 -16.22 -32.28 9.78
C MET A 141 -15.50 -33.24 10.75
N GLY A 142 -16.19 -33.76 11.76
CA GLY A 142 -15.63 -34.68 12.75
C GLY A 142 -14.59 -34.04 13.67
N VAL A 143 -14.66 -32.73 13.89
CA VAL A 143 -13.70 -31.98 14.72
C VAL A 143 -14.39 -31.17 15.79
N LYS A 144 -13.75 -31.05 16.96
CA LYS A 144 -14.27 -30.30 18.12
C LYS A 144 -15.69 -30.75 18.51
N THR A 145 -15.89 -32.05 18.65
CA THR A 145 -17.21 -32.65 18.95
C THR A 145 -17.73 -32.28 20.34
N ASP A 146 -16.82 -31.94 21.25
CA ASP A 146 -17.08 -31.37 22.57
C ASP A 146 -17.80 -30.01 22.54
N LEU A 147 -17.80 -29.35 21.38
CA LEU A 147 -18.36 -28.02 21.18
C LEU A 147 -19.76 -28.02 20.53
N GLN A 148 -20.46 -29.16 20.53
CA GLN A 148 -21.80 -29.31 19.97
C GLN A 148 -22.85 -28.40 20.64
N PRO A 149 -23.87 -27.93 19.90
CA PRO A 149 -24.99 -27.20 20.49
C PRO A 149 -25.75 -28.06 21.52
N GLU A 150 -26.02 -27.47 22.69
CA GLU A 150 -26.87 -28.06 23.73
C GLU A 150 -28.31 -27.57 23.53
N TYR A 151 -29.22 -28.46 23.15
CA TYR A 151 -30.63 -28.13 22.93
C TYR A 151 -31.40 -28.23 24.26
N GLY A 152 -31.66 -27.09 24.90
CA GLY A 152 -32.56 -27.00 26.05
C GLY A 152 -33.99 -26.68 25.63
N GLU A 153 -34.96 -26.87 26.53
CA GLU A 153 -36.39 -26.68 26.27
C GLU A 153 -36.76 -25.28 25.76
N ARG A 154 -36.06 -24.23 26.24
CA ARG A 154 -36.35 -22.82 25.89
C ARG A 154 -35.32 -22.17 24.98
N ARG A 155 -34.06 -22.59 25.04
CA ARG A 155 -32.95 -21.98 24.29
C ARG A 155 -31.85 -23.00 24.00
N THR A 156 -31.29 -22.93 22.80
CA THR A 156 -30.05 -23.62 22.45
C THR A 156 -28.85 -22.89 23.07
N ARG A 157 -28.02 -23.62 23.82
CA ARG A 157 -26.78 -23.12 24.41
C ARG A 157 -25.59 -23.59 23.58
N LEU A 158 -24.63 -22.70 23.34
CA LEU A 158 -23.37 -23.04 22.68
C LEU A 158 -22.26 -23.08 23.75
N PRO A 159 -21.57 -24.22 23.92
CA PRO A 159 -20.38 -24.28 24.77
C PRO A 159 -19.33 -23.24 24.33
N PRO A 160 -18.69 -22.52 25.27
CA PRO A 160 -17.63 -21.57 24.92
C PRO A 160 -16.48 -22.32 24.24
N GLY A 161 -16.08 -21.90 23.05
CA GLY A 161 -14.86 -22.38 22.40
C GLY A 161 -13.68 -21.47 22.76
N PRO A 162 -12.43 -21.90 22.52
CA PRO A 162 -11.22 -21.15 22.88
C PRO A 162 -11.09 -19.76 22.23
N TRP A 163 -11.84 -19.51 21.15
CA TRP A 163 -11.91 -18.22 20.44
C TRP A 163 -12.98 -17.26 20.99
N ASN A 164 -13.84 -17.73 21.89
CA ASN A 164 -14.87 -16.92 22.50
C ASN A 164 -14.33 -16.19 23.71
N LEU A 165 -14.80 -14.96 23.90
CA LEU A 165 -14.64 -14.29 25.18
C LEU A 165 -15.57 -14.86 26.24
N SER A 166 -15.15 -14.73 27.50
CA SER A 166 -16.03 -14.97 28.63
C SER A 166 -17.22 -14.00 28.63
N ARG A 167 -18.29 -14.37 29.35
CA ARG A 167 -19.49 -13.52 29.47
C ARG A 167 -19.21 -12.18 30.15
N ALA A 168 -18.24 -12.11 31.06
CA ALA A 168 -17.85 -10.87 31.74
C ALA A 168 -17.17 -9.88 30.79
N GLU A 169 -16.36 -10.39 29.86
CA GLU A 169 -15.57 -9.58 28.91
C GLU A 169 -16.36 -9.18 27.65
N ARG A 170 -17.53 -9.78 27.41
CA ARG A 170 -18.42 -9.41 26.29
C ARG A 170 -19.12 -8.06 26.47
N ARG A 171 -19.17 -7.51 27.70
CA ARG A 171 -19.95 -6.29 28.02
C ARG A 171 -19.35 -4.99 27.45
N GLU A 172 -18.11 -5.00 26.99
CA GLU A 172 -17.49 -3.87 26.28
C GLU A 172 -16.75 -4.37 25.04
N ARG A 173 -17.33 -4.25 23.83
CA ARG A 173 -16.59 -4.59 22.60
C ARG A 173 -16.92 -3.73 21.39
N LEU A 174 -15.84 -3.13 20.85
CA LEU A 174 -15.33 -3.02 19.46
C LEU A 174 -16.26 -3.33 18.26
N LEU A 175 -17.57 -3.11 18.37
CA LEU A 175 -18.51 -3.21 17.27
C LEU A 175 -18.61 -1.84 16.57
N GLY A 176 -18.64 -1.83 15.24
CA GLY A 176 -18.82 -0.60 14.46
C GLY A 176 -17.53 0.18 14.14
N LEU A 177 -16.36 -0.40 14.42
CA LEU A 177 -15.07 0.21 14.09
C LEU A 177 -14.85 0.31 12.57
N LYS A 178 -14.33 1.45 12.12
CA LYS A 178 -13.94 1.63 10.71
C LYS A 178 -12.67 0.83 10.44
N SER A 179 -12.40 0.58 9.17
CA SER A 179 -11.25 -0.26 8.76
C SER A 179 -9.91 0.27 9.30
N HIS A 180 -9.75 1.61 9.40
CA HIS A 180 -8.56 2.23 10.00
C HIS A 180 -8.40 1.97 11.51
N ASP A 181 -9.50 1.94 12.26
CA ASP A 181 -9.46 1.66 13.70
C ASP A 181 -9.04 0.22 13.94
N CYS A 182 -9.57 -0.71 13.12
CA CYS A 182 -9.16 -2.10 13.15
C CYS A 182 -7.68 -2.27 12.83
N HIS A 183 -7.12 -1.51 11.90
CA HIS A 183 -5.69 -1.54 11.58
C HIS A 183 -4.85 -1.10 12.78
N THR A 184 -5.08 0.10 13.31
CA THR A 184 -4.35 0.60 14.48
C THR A 184 -4.49 -0.32 15.70
N LEU A 185 -5.69 -0.89 15.90
CA LEU A 185 -5.92 -1.88 16.94
C LEU A 185 -5.15 -3.17 16.69
N MET A 186 -5.29 -3.81 15.52
CA MET A 186 -4.58 -5.05 15.17
C MET A 186 -3.07 -4.91 15.37
N GLN A 187 -2.53 -3.73 15.05
CA GLN A 187 -1.10 -3.48 15.08
C GLN A 187 -0.56 -3.16 16.48
N GLN A 188 -1.21 -2.28 17.23
CA GLN A 188 -0.63 -1.74 18.46
C GLN A 188 -1.32 -2.20 19.74
N LEU A 189 -2.64 -2.42 19.69
CA LEU A 189 -3.46 -2.51 20.90
C LEU A 189 -4.08 -3.89 21.08
N LEU A 190 -4.33 -4.64 20.01
CA LEU A 190 -5.03 -5.92 20.05
C LEU A 190 -4.22 -6.99 20.78
N PRO A 191 -2.90 -7.16 20.55
CA PRO A 191 -2.10 -8.11 21.33
C PRO A 191 -2.14 -7.86 22.83
N VAL A 192 -2.21 -6.58 23.23
CA VAL A 192 -2.32 -6.15 24.63
C VAL A 192 -3.73 -6.41 25.14
N ALA A 193 -4.74 -6.00 24.38
CA ALA A 193 -6.15 -6.12 24.73
C ALA A 193 -6.61 -7.58 24.89
N ILE A 194 -6.10 -8.50 24.08
CA ILE A 194 -6.46 -9.93 24.19
C ILE A 194 -5.67 -10.67 25.28
N ARG A 195 -4.69 -10.02 25.92
CA ARG A 195 -3.76 -10.67 26.86
C ARG A 195 -4.48 -11.37 28.01
N TYR A 196 -5.54 -10.77 28.53
CA TYR A 196 -6.29 -11.33 29.66
C TYR A 196 -7.66 -11.91 29.26
N VAL A 197 -8.00 -11.84 27.97
CA VAL A 197 -9.38 -12.00 27.51
C VAL A 197 -9.60 -13.29 26.71
N LEU A 198 -8.57 -13.76 26.00
CA LEU A 198 -8.64 -15.01 25.23
C LEU A 198 -7.83 -16.11 25.89
N GLU A 199 -8.29 -17.35 25.73
CA GLU A 199 -7.53 -18.53 26.13
C GLU A 199 -6.16 -18.58 25.44
N LYS A 200 -5.18 -19.14 26.14
CA LYS A 200 -3.76 -19.15 25.73
C LYS A 200 -3.56 -19.58 24.26
N PRO A 201 -4.21 -20.63 23.72
CA PRO A 201 -3.97 -21.06 22.34
C PRO A 201 -4.51 -20.08 21.29
N ALA A 202 -5.72 -19.56 21.48
CA ALA A 202 -6.33 -18.59 20.56
C ALA A 202 -5.62 -17.23 20.63
N ARG A 203 -5.25 -16.79 21.83
CA ARG A 203 -4.44 -15.59 22.06
C ARG A 203 -3.13 -15.68 21.30
N TYR A 204 -2.40 -16.80 21.44
CA TYR A 204 -1.11 -17.00 20.78
C TYR A 204 -1.23 -16.91 19.25
N ALA A 205 -2.25 -17.53 18.66
CA ALA A 205 -2.49 -17.48 17.22
C ALA A 205 -2.77 -16.04 16.72
N ILE A 206 -3.63 -15.28 17.41
CA ILE A 206 -3.92 -13.89 17.04
C ILE A 206 -2.69 -12.99 17.24
N THR A 207 -1.97 -13.12 18.35
CA THR A 207 -0.76 -12.32 18.61
C THR A 207 0.28 -12.50 17.52
N ARG A 208 0.50 -13.74 17.04
CA ARG A 208 1.39 -13.99 15.90
C ARG A 208 0.92 -13.31 14.63
N LEU A 209 -0.38 -13.34 14.36
CA LEU A 209 -0.97 -12.69 13.20
C LEU A 209 -0.81 -11.16 13.26
N CYS A 210 -1.00 -10.56 14.44
CA CYS A 210 -0.74 -9.13 14.66
C CYS A 210 0.71 -8.76 14.39
N PHE A 211 1.67 -9.54 14.90
CA PHE A 211 3.10 -9.30 14.63
C PHE A 211 3.46 -9.45 13.16
N PHE A 212 2.83 -10.39 12.46
CA PHE A 212 2.97 -10.52 11.02
C PHE A 212 2.51 -9.25 10.29
N PHE A 213 1.31 -8.74 10.60
CA PHE A 213 0.80 -7.50 9.99
C PHE A 213 1.69 -6.29 10.31
N ASN A 214 2.17 -6.17 11.55
CA ASN A 214 3.13 -5.14 11.93
C ASN A 214 4.41 -5.18 11.08
N ALA A 215 4.94 -6.38 10.84
CA ALA A 215 6.17 -6.54 10.07
C ALA A 215 5.99 -6.13 8.60
N ILE A 216 4.90 -6.53 7.93
CA ILE A 216 4.68 -6.22 6.51
C ILE A 216 4.24 -4.76 6.26
N CYS A 217 3.62 -4.12 7.26
CA CYS A 217 3.17 -2.73 7.19
C CYS A 217 4.25 -1.71 7.61
N ALA A 218 5.42 -2.18 8.02
CA ALA A 218 6.56 -1.30 8.30
C ALA A 218 6.96 -0.50 7.05
N LYS A 219 7.53 0.69 7.27
CA LYS A 219 8.02 1.58 6.19
C LYS A 219 9.14 0.93 5.37
N THR A 220 9.93 0.08 6.00
CA THR A 220 11.04 -0.65 5.40
C THR A 220 10.84 -2.14 5.62
N VAL A 221 11.31 -2.95 4.66
CA VAL A 221 11.21 -4.40 4.72
C VAL A 221 12.59 -4.98 4.48
N ASP A 222 13.00 -5.87 5.37
CA ASP A 222 14.24 -6.62 5.26
C ASP A 222 13.98 -7.90 4.45
N VAL A 223 14.50 -7.91 3.21
CA VAL A 223 14.31 -9.01 2.26
C VAL A 223 14.81 -10.35 2.83
N SER A 224 15.86 -10.33 3.65
CA SER A 224 16.44 -11.55 4.26
C SER A 224 15.51 -12.23 5.26
N LYS A 225 14.51 -11.51 5.79
CA LYS A 225 13.54 -12.02 6.77
C LYS A 225 12.24 -12.48 6.13
N LEU A 226 12.04 -12.24 4.82
CA LEU A 226 10.77 -12.55 4.15
C LEU A 226 10.46 -14.04 4.15
N ASP A 227 11.44 -14.90 3.92
CA ASP A 227 11.22 -16.36 3.88
C ASP A 227 10.75 -16.88 5.24
N LYS A 228 11.40 -16.41 6.32
CA LYS A 228 10.95 -16.71 7.69
C LYS A 228 9.55 -16.17 7.98
N LEU A 229 9.24 -14.97 7.50
CA LEU A 229 7.93 -14.36 7.67
C LEU A 229 6.83 -15.14 6.93
N GLU A 230 7.15 -15.70 5.76
CA GLU A 230 6.29 -16.60 4.98
C GLU A 230 6.03 -17.91 5.72
N GLU A 231 7.08 -18.55 6.25
CA GLU A 231 6.93 -19.74 7.10
C GLU A 231 6.09 -19.46 8.35
N ASP A 232 6.37 -18.35 9.04
CA ASP A 232 5.71 -17.98 10.29
C ASP A 232 4.22 -17.69 10.08
N VAL A 233 3.83 -17.06 8.96
CA VAL A 233 2.42 -16.78 8.64
C VAL A 233 1.66 -18.04 8.27
N VAL A 234 2.28 -18.98 7.54
CA VAL A 234 1.67 -20.28 7.22
C VAL A 234 1.37 -21.06 8.50
N VAL A 235 2.33 -21.13 9.43
CA VAL A 235 2.12 -21.75 10.75
C VAL A 235 1.00 -21.04 11.52
N THR A 236 0.94 -19.71 11.44
CA THR A 236 -0.10 -18.90 12.09
C THR A 236 -1.49 -19.20 11.53
N LEU A 237 -1.65 -19.28 10.20
CA LEU A 237 -2.91 -19.68 9.56
C LEU A 237 -3.32 -21.10 9.97
N CYS A 238 -2.36 -22.02 10.10
CA CYS A 238 -2.64 -23.36 10.60
C CYS A 238 -3.07 -23.36 12.08
N LEU A 239 -2.48 -22.54 12.94
CA LEU A 239 -2.92 -22.39 14.33
C LEU A 239 -4.34 -21.82 14.38
N LEU A 240 -4.65 -20.81 13.57
CA LEU A 240 -6.01 -20.29 13.46
C LEU A 240 -6.97 -21.39 13.01
N GLU A 241 -6.59 -22.27 12.07
CA GLU A 241 -7.47 -23.34 11.58
C GLU A 241 -7.73 -24.39 12.68
N LYS A 242 -6.71 -24.66 13.50
CA LYS A 242 -6.86 -25.53 14.68
C LYS A 242 -7.83 -24.99 15.69
N TYR A 243 -7.83 -23.67 15.93
CA TYR A 243 -8.62 -23.08 17.00
C TYR A 243 -9.95 -22.56 16.50
N PHE A 244 -10.03 -21.76 15.44
CA PHE A 244 -11.25 -21.07 15.03
C PHE A 244 -12.20 -21.97 14.22
N PRO A 245 -13.51 -21.63 14.16
CA PRO A 245 -14.45 -22.32 13.27
C PRO A 245 -14.04 -22.16 11.80
N PRO A 246 -14.28 -23.16 10.92
CA PRO A 246 -14.04 -23.06 9.47
C PRO A 246 -14.72 -21.84 8.84
N SER A 247 -15.84 -21.41 9.43
CA SER A 247 -16.58 -20.23 9.02
C SER A 247 -15.74 -18.94 9.09
N PHE A 248 -14.69 -18.89 9.91
CA PHE A 248 -13.72 -17.80 10.02
C PHE A 248 -13.00 -17.53 8.70
N PHE A 249 -12.61 -18.60 8.01
CA PHE A 249 -11.76 -18.60 6.83
C PHE A 249 -12.52 -18.25 5.56
N ASP A 250 -12.80 -16.96 5.36
CA ASP A 250 -13.23 -16.46 4.06
C ASP A 250 -12.02 -16.21 3.14
N ILE A 251 -12.31 -15.73 1.92
CA ILE A 251 -11.27 -15.48 0.92
C ILE A 251 -10.24 -14.46 1.41
N MET A 252 -10.64 -13.48 2.23
CA MET A 252 -9.71 -12.46 2.72
C MET A 252 -8.69 -13.05 3.69
N VAL A 253 -9.12 -13.99 4.56
CA VAL A 253 -8.19 -14.72 5.44
C VAL A 253 -7.24 -15.59 4.63
N HIS A 254 -7.72 -16.24 3.57
CA HIS A 254 -6.86 -17.05 2.70
C HIS A 254 -5.77 -16.24 2.00
N LEU A 255 -6.11 -15.05 1.48
CA LEU A 255 -5.16 -14.17 0.79
C LEU A 255 -3.97 -13.74 1.66
N VAL A 256 -4.06 -13.86 2.99
CA VAL A 256 -2.94 -13.63 3.91
C VAL A 256 -1.72 -14.48 3.57
N VAL A 257 -1.92 -15.72 3.10
CA VAL A 257 -0.81 -16.62 2.73
C VAL A 257 0.02 -16.09 1.55
N HIS A 258 -0.54 -15.16 0.77
CA HIS A 258 0.10 -14.58 -0.41
C HIS A 258 0.67 -13.17 -0.17
N LEU A 259 0.47 -12.59 1.02
CA LEU A 259 0.93 -11.22 1.30
C LEU A 259 2.46 -11.08 1.25
N VAL A 260 3.20 -12.10 1.71
CA VAL A 260 4.67 -12.06 1.64
C VAL A 260 5.16 -12.06 0.20
N ARG A 261 4.55 -12.88 -0.68
CA ARG A 261 4.81 -12.86 -2.12
C ARG A 261 4.59 -11.46 -2.71
N GLU A 262 3.50 -10.80 -2.34
CA GLU A 262 3.26 -9.43 -2.82
C GLU A 262 4.29 -8.42 -2.30
N VAL A 263 4.68 -8.51 -1.03
CA VAL A 263 5.72 -7.64 -0.46
C VAL A 263 7.05 -7.85 -1.17
N ARG A 264 7.39 -9.09 -1.51
CA ARG A 264 8.60 -9.44 -2.27
C ARG A 264 8.59 -8.81 -3.67
N LEU A 265 7.43 -8.77 -4.33
CA LEU A 265 7.31 -8.29 -5.73
C LEU A 265 7.08 -6.78 -5.86
N CYS A 266 6.40 -6.17 -4.88
CA CYS A 266 5.91 -4.79 -5.00
C CYS A 266 6.43 -3.87 -3.88
N GLY A 267 7.23 -4.39 -2.95
CA GLY A 267 7.76 -3.64 -1.82
C GLY A 267 6.79 -3.52 -0.64
N PRO A 268 7.17 -2.72 0.38
CA PRO A 268 6.43 -2.59 1.64
C PRO A 268 4.97 -2.22 1.43
N VAL A 269 4.07 -2.78 2.25
CA VAL A 269 2.63 -2.45 2.20
C VAL A 269 2.41 -0.96 2.45
N TYR A 270 3.29 -0.33 3.22
CA TYR A 270 3.24 1.10 3.53
C TYR A 270 3.08 2.02 2.31
N PHE A 271 3.66 1.66 1.16
CA PHE A 271 3.56 2.46 -0.06
C PHE A 271 2.41 2.04 -0.99
N ARG A 272 1.70 0.96 -0.64
CA ARG A 272 0.66 0.33 -1.46
C ARG A 272 -0.72 0.39 -0.80
N TRP A 273 -0.85 1.21 0.24
CA TRP A 273 -2.14 1.43 0.87
C TRP A 273 -3.18 1.89 -0.14
N MET A 274 -4.36 1.29 -0.07
CA MET A 274 -5.46 1.61 -0.97
C MET A 274 -6.27 2.84 -0.54
N TYR A 275 -6.26 3.19 0.75
CA TYR A 275 -7.08 4.29 1.27
C TYR A 275 -6.87 5.65 0.55
N PRO A 276 -5.66 6.06 0.09
CA PRO A 276 -5.51 7.31 -0.66
C PRO A 276 -6.31 7.26 -1.96
N PHE A 277 -6.19 6.15 -2.69
CA PHE A 277 -6.92 5.90 -3.94
C PHE A 277 -8.43 5.80 -3.68
N GLU A 278 -8.87 5.09 -2.64
CA GLU A 278 -10.29 5.00 -2.30
C GLU A 278 -10.90 6.36 -1.93
N ARG A 279 -10.18 7.19 -1.16
CA ARG A 279 -10.62 8.55 -0.81
C ARG A 279 -10.72 9.42 -2.05
N TYR A 280 -9.72 9.38 -2.91
CA TYR A 280 -9.73 10.12 -4.17
C TYR A 280 -10.87 9.67 -5.10
N MET A 281 -11.06 8.36 -5.27
CA MET A 281 -12.18 7.80 -6.03
C MET A 281 -13.54 8.19 -5.44
N LYS A 282 -13.64 8.37 -4.12
CA LYS A 282 -14.86 8.89 -3.48
C LYS A 282 -15.15 10.34 -3.90
N VAL A 283 -14.12 11.19 -4.03
CA VAL A 283 -14.26 12.56 -4.55
C VAL A 283 -14.78 12.51 -5.99
N LEU A 284 -14.14 11.72 -6.86
CA LEU A 284 -14.58 11.57 -8.26
C LEU A 284 -16.02 11.04 -8.38
N LYS A 285 -16.41 10.10 -7.53
CA LYS A 285 -17.82 9.64 -7.47
C LYS A 285 -18.79 10.76 -7.14
N GLY A 286 -18.38 11.76 -6.36
CA GLY A 286 -19.16 12.96 -6.08
C GLY A 286 -19.32 13.88 -7.29
N TYR A 287 -18.52 13.71 -8.35
CA TYR A 287 -18.66 14.45 -9.60
C TYR A 287 -19.70 13.85 -10.54
N VAL A 288 -20.08 12.59 -10.35
CA VAL A 288 -21.07 11.90 -11.18
C VAL A 288 -22.48 12.44 -10.88
N GLN A 289 -22.97 13.34 -11.73
CA GLN A 289 -24.35 13.84 -11.67
C GLN A 289 -25.31 12.98 -12.50
N ASN A 290 -24.82 12.42 -13.61
CA ASN A 290 -25.58 11.49 -14.45
C ASN A 290 -24.92 10.11 -14.45
N ARG A 291 -25.60 9.11 -13.88
CA ARG A 291 -25.11 7.73 -13.79
C ARG A 291 -25.07 6.99 -15.13
N THR A 292 -25.73 7.49 -16.17
CA THR A 292 -25.68 6.90 -17.52
C THR A 292 -24.43 7.31 -18.30
N ARG A 293 -23.73 8.37 -17.87
CA ARG A 293 -22.47 8.86 -18.46
C ARG A 293 -21.49 9.32 -17.36
N PRO A 294 -21.10 8.42 -16.45
CA PRO A 294 -20.29 8.78 -15.30
C PRO A 294 -18.91 9.33 -15.67
N GLU A 295 -18.29 8.79 -16.73
CA GLU A 295 -16.99 9.24 -17.24
C GLU A 295 -17.08 10.68 -17.77
N GLY A 296 -18.16 11.01 -18.47
CA GLY A 296 -18.43 12.36 -18.98
C GLY A 296 -18.62 13.38 -17.86
N CYS A 297 -19.40 13.05 -16.83
CA CYS A 297 -19.59 13.93 -15.68
C CYS A 297 -18.30 14.15 -14.88
N ILE A 298 -17.50 13.11 -14.72
CA ILE A 298 -16.18 13.22 -14.08
C ILE A 298 -15.29 14.12 -14.94
N ALA A 299 -15.18 13.87 -16.25
CA ALA A 299 -14.34 14.64 -17.16
C ALA A 299 -14.75 16.11 -17.27
N GLU A 300 -16.05 16.40 -17.29
CA GLU A 300 -16.60 17.76 -17.35
C GLU A 300 -16.27 18.54 -16.07
N ARG A 301 -16.56 17.97 -14.91
CA ARG A 301 -16.28 18.62 -13.62
C ARG A 301 -14.79 18.72 -13.35
N TRP A 302 -14.02 17.74 -13.80
CA TRP A 302 -12.56 17.76 -13.77
C TRP A 302 -12.00 18.86 -14.67
N SER A 303 -12.56 19.04 -15.88
CA SER A 303 -12.18 20.11 -16.81
C SER A 303 -12.59 21.49 -16.31
N ALA A 304 -13.70 21.61 -15.59
CA ALA A 304 -14.10 22.82 -14.89
C ALA A 304 -13.18 23.15 -13.69
N PHE A 305 -12.55 22.13 -13.10
CA PHE A 305 -11.56 22.27 -12.03
C PHE A 305 -10.12 22.48 -12.55
N LYS A 306 -9.86 22.17 -13.83
CA LYS A 306 -8.55 22.42 -14.45
C LYS A 306 -8.24 23.93 -14.37
N PRO A 307 -7.13 24.33 -13.73
CA PRO A 307 -6.59 25.66 -13.89
C PRO A 307 -6.30 25.88 -15.38
N LYS A 308 -6.71 27.02 -15.94
CA LYS A 308 -6.57 27.32 -17.37
C LYS A 308 -5.12 27.47 -17.84
N ASP A 309 -4.17 27.58 -16.92
CA ASP A 309 -2.75 27.67 -17.21
C ASP A 309 -2.00 26.73 -16.26
N GLY A 310 -0.87 26.16 -16.70
CA GLY A 310 -0.13 25.05 -16.07
C GLY A 310 0.43 25.27 -14.65
N VAL A 311 -0.23 26.06 -13.82
CA VAL A 311 0.16 26.40 -12.45
C VAL A 311 -0.64 25.55 -11.45
N SER A 312 0.08 24.91 -10.54
CA SER A 312 -0.49 24.20 -9.38
C SER A 312 -1.34 25.15 -8.53
N LYS A 313 -2.56 24.73 -8.17
CA LYS A 313 -3.45 25.55 -7.33
C LYS A 313 -3.41 25.08 -5.87
N PRO A 314 -3.20 25.98 -4.90
CA PRO A 314 -3.34 25.64 -3.50
C PRO A 314 -4.81 25.43 -3.14
N LEU A 315 -5.10 24.38 -2.37
CA LEU A 315 -6.46 24.02 -1.92
C LEU A 315 -6.78 24.56 -0.52
N SER A 316 -5.82 25.19 0.15
CA SER A 316 -5.96 25.78 1.48
C SER A 316 -5.64 27.28 1.47
N GLY A 317 -6.06 28.01 2.51
CA GLY A 317 -5.59 29.39 2.74
C GLY A 317 -4.06 29.47 2.87
N CYS A 318 -3.48 30.59 2.41
CA CYS A 318 -2.05 30.89 2.45
C CYS A 318 -1.61 31.27 3.88
N THR A 319 -0.52 30.69 4.36
CA THR A 319 0.20 31.16 5.55
C THR A 319 1.63 31.46 5.14
N VAL A 320 2.12 32.68 5.39
CA VAL A 320 3.49 33.05 5.02
C VAL A 320 4.43 32.70 6.16
N SER A 321 5.51 31.98 5.86
CA SER A 321 6.62 31.75 6.79
C SER A 321 7.92 32.31 6.24
N VAL A 322 8.72 32.90 7.12
CA VAL A 322 10.10 33.28 6.80
C VAL A 322 10.99 32.05 7.01
N VAL A 323 11.74 31.67 5.99
CA VAL A 323 12.63 30.49 6.02
C VAL A 323 14.05 30.94 6.36
N ASP A 324 14.78 30.07 7.06
CA ASP A 324 16.19 30.27 7.36
C ASP A 324 17.05 30.38 6.08
N GLN A 325 18.04 31.27 6.08
CA GLN A 325 18.83 31.61 4.89
C GLN A 325 19.68 30.42 4.39
N ASP A 326 20.23 29.61 5.29
CA ASP A 326 21.06 28.47 4.90
C ASP A 326 20.20 27.37 4.29
N LEU A 327 19.00 27.16 4.85
CA LEU A 327 18.02 26.23 4.29
C LEU A 327 17.51 26.72 2.92
N LEU A 328 17.28 28.02 2.76
CA LEU A 328 16.86 28.65 1.51
C LEU A 328 17.94 28.50 0.42
N ASN A 329 19.21 28.70 0.77
CA ASN A 329 20.34 28.54 -0.15
C ASN A 329 20.53 27.08 -0.57
N GLN A 330 20.36 26.12 0.35
CA GLN A 330 20.41 24.69 0.03
C GLN A 330 19.29 24.27 -0.92
N ALA A 331 18.06 24.74 -0.64
CA ALA A 331 16.91 24.47 -1.50
C ALA A 331 17.12 25.09 -2.89
N HIS A 332 17.60 26.34 -2.95
CA HIS A 332 17.92 27.03 -4.18
C HIS A 332 18.97 26.29 -5.02
N LEU A 333 20.08 25.88 -4.40
CA LEU A 333 21.15 25.16 -5.09
C LEU A 333 20.63 23.87 -5.71
N TYR A 334 19.78 23.13 -5.00
CA TYR A 334 19.15 21.92 -5.52
C TYR A 334 18.32 22.18 -6.78
N VAL A 335 17.61 23.32 -6.87
CA VAL A 335 16.90 23.73 -8.10
C VAL A 335 17.86 23.84 -9.26
N LEU A 336 18.92 24.61 -9.05
CA LEU A 336 19.88 24.97 -10.08
C LEU A 336 20.56 23.71 -10.62
N GLU A 337 20.94 22.78 -9.74
CA GLU A 337 21.54 21.50 -10.11
C GLU A 337 20.60 20.57 -10.91
N ASN A 338 19.28 20.77 -10.81
CA ASN A 338 18.27 19.94 -11.47
C ASN A 338 17.50 20.69 -12.57
N THR A 339 17.99 21.86 -13.01
CA THR A 339 17.37 22.64 -14.09
C THR A 339 18.21 22.54 -15.35
N GLU A 340 17.62 22.04 -16.44
CA GLU A 340 18.32 21.79 -17.71
C GLU A 340 19.01 23.04 -18.26
N GLU A 341 18.36 24.21 -18.20
CA GLU A 341 18.93 25.49 -18.65
C GLU A 341 20.16 25.94 -17.85
N VAL A 342 20.33 25.43 -16.62
CA VAL A 342 21.43 25.82 -15.72
C VAL A 342 22.63 24.86 -15.81
N LEU A 343 22.44 23.66 -16.36
CA LEU A 343 23.51 22.66 -16.50
C LEU A 343 24.76 23.19 -17.23
N PRO A 344 24.66 23.95 -18.34
CA PRO A 344 25.85 24.53 -18.99
C PRO A 344 26.63 25.48 -18.08
N TYR A 345 25.93 26.22 -17.21
CA TYR A 345 26.54 27.15 -16.25
C TYR A 345 27.24 26.41 -15.10
N ILE A 346 26.71 25.25 -14.69
CA ILE A 346 27.39 24.37 -13.71
C ILE A 346 28.73 23.90 -14.26
N GLU A 347 28.75 23.43 -15.52
CA GLU A 347 29.98 23.00 -16.18
C GLU A 347 31.00 24.14 -16.28
N GLN A 348 30.55 25.33 -16.71
CA GLN A 348 31.40 26.53 -16.76
C GLN A 348 31.96 26.90 -15.39
N HIS A 349 31.13 26.87 -14.34
CA HIS A 349 31.59 27.17 -12.97
C HIS A 349 32.61 26.13 -12.48
N MET A 350 32.39 24.85 -12.78
CA MET A 350 33.33 23.78 -12.42
C MET A 350 34.67 23.93 -13.15
N ILE A 351 34.66 24.40 -14.41
CA ILE A 351 35.89 24.76 -15.14
C ILE A 351 36.55 25.98 -14.50
N HIS A 352 35.78 27.02 -14.17
CA HIS A 352 36.28 28.23 -13.51
C HIS A 352 36.98 27.91 -12.19
N ILE A 353 36.38 27.08 -11.32
CA ILE A 353 36.99 26.65 -10.05
C ILE A 353 38.29 25.88 -10.30
N LYS A 354 38.30 24.94 -11.26
CA LYS A 354 39.50 24.14 -11.58
C LYS A 354 40.65 25.00 -12.10
N THR A 355 40.35 26.08 -12.82
CA THR A 355 41.34 27.03 -13.35
C THR A 355 41.81 28.01 -12.28
N ALA A 356 40.91 28.54 -11.45
CA ALA A 356 41.23 29.45 -10.36
C ALA A 356 42.01 28.78 -9.21
N TYR A 357 41.83 27.47 -9.01
CA TYR A 357 42.47 26.70 -7.95
C TYR A 357 43.22 25.45 -8.49
N PRO A 358 44.32 25.62 -9.24
CA PRO A 358 45.03 24.50 -9.89
C PRO A 358 45.52 23.42 -8.91
N LYS A 359 45.88 23.82 -7.69
CA LYS A 359 46.35 22.92 -6.61
C LYS A 359 45.29 21.92 -6.14
N PHE A 360 44.00 22.25 -6.31
CA PHE A 360 42.87 21.43 -5.86
C PHE A 360 42.16 20.72 -7.02
N ARG A 361 42.67 20.85 -8.25
CA ARG A 361 42.06 20.32 -9.49
C ARG A 361 41.74 18.82 -9.46
N LYS A 362 42.48 18.03 -8.68
CA LYS A 362 42.28 16.58 -8.52
C LYS A 362 41.45 16.20 -7.27
N ARG A 363 41.06 17.15 -6.41
CA ARG A 363 40.33 16.88 -5.16
C ARG A 363 38.82 17.04 -5.37
N THR A 364 38.16 15.96 -5.79
CA THR A 364 36.73 15.95 -6.14
C THR A 364 35.81 16.49 -5.05
N LYS A 365 36.00 16.05 -3.79
CA LYS A 365 35.19 16.53 -2.66
C LYS A 365 35.32 18.04 -2.45
N TRP A 366 36.55 18.55 -2.47
CA TRP A 366 36.82 19.98 -2.30
C TRP A 366 36.20 20.81 -3.45
N LEU A 367 36.28 20.32 -4.68
CA LEU A 367 35.68 20.99 -5.84
C LEU A 367 34.16 21.09 -5.71
N GLN A 368 33.49 20.02 -5.25
CA GLN A 368 32.05 20.03 -5.01
C GLN A 368 31.68 20.96 -3.85
N ASP A 369 32.38 20.88 -2.72
CA ASP A 369 32.14 21.75 -1.56
C ASP A 369 32.31 23.23 -1.96
N LYS A 370 33.34 23.54 -2.76
CA LYS A 370 33.58 24.89 -3.27
C LYS A 370 32.47 25.32 -4.21
N HIS A 371 32.08 24.48 -5.17
CA HIS A 371 30.96 24.72 -6.08
C HIS A 371 29.68 25.05 -5.30
N ASN A 372 29.28 24.18 -4.37
CA ASN A 372 28.06 24.35 -3.58
C ASN A 372 28.05 25.66 -2.79
N SER A 373 29.22 26.11 -2.31
CA SER A 373 29.34 27.35 -1.55
C SER A 373 29.37 28.64 -2.39
N THR A 374 29.77 28.58 -3.67
CA THR A 374 29.98 29.79 -4.50
C THR A 374 29.10 29.87 -5.74
N PHE A 375 28.41 28.80 -6.12
CA PHE A 375 27.72 28.73 -7.41
C PHE A 375 26.56 29.72 -7.55
N ILE A 376 25.72 29.88 -6.51
CA ILE A 376 24.58 30.81 -6.54
C ILE A 376 25.05 32.24 -6.86
N GLN A 377 26.07 32.71 -6.15
CA GLN A 377 26.61 34.04 -6.36
C GLN A 377 27.32 34.17 -7.71
N TRP A 378 28.08 33.13 -8.11
CA TRP A 378 28.76 33.10 -9.40
C TRP A 378 27.77 33.15 -10.57
N LEU A 379 26.69 32.37 -10.52
CA LEU A 379 25.63 32.32 -11.54
C LEU A 379 24.96 33.69 -11.69
N ARG A 380 24.66 34.35 -10.58
CA ARG A 380 24.08 35.71 -10.58
C ARG A 380 24.98 36.71 -11.31
N PHE A 381 26.27 36.70 -11.04
CA PHE A 381 27.21 37.59 -11.72
C PHE A 381 27.39 37.24 -13.20
N LYS A 382 27.44 35.95 -13.52
CA LYS A 382 27.61 35.47 -14.90
C LYS A 382 26.43 35.86 -15.78
N VAL A 383 25.20 35.66 -15.30
CA VAL A 383 23.97 36.05 -15.99
C VAL A 383 23.87 37.58 -16.11
N GLN A 384 24.27 38.33 -15.09
CA GLN A 384 24.29 39.80 -15.16
C GLN A 384 25.28 40.32 -16.23
N SER A 385 26.48 39.74 -16.31
CA SER A 385 27.48 40.09 -17.34
C SER A 385 27.00 39.76 -18.75
N GLU A 386 26.33 38.63 -18.96
CA GLU A 386 25.80 38.25 -20.27
C GLU A 386 24.63 39.14 -20.73
N LEU A 387 23.84 39.69 -19.78
CA LEU A 387 22.80 40.68 -20.06
C LEU A 387 23.36 42.05 -20.48
N GLU A 388 24.57 42.40 -20.04
CA GLU A 388 25.22 43.67 -20.37
C GLU A 388 25.91 43.62 -21.75
N GLU A 389 26.29 42.42 -22.21
CA GLU A 389 27.00 42.19 -23.47
C GLU A 389 26.08 41.85 -24.66
N ASP A 390 24.94 41.19 -24.43
CA ASP A 390 24.05 40.72 -25.51
C ASP A 390 22.57 41.01 -25.20
N ASN A 391 21.94 41.90 -25.98
CA ASN A 391 20.70 42.55 -25.54
C ASN A 391 19.42 41.71 -25.69
N HIS A 392 19.44 40.49 -26.28
CA HIS A 392 18.21 39.67 -26.45
C HIS A 392 18.37 38.14 -26.54
N GLY A 393 19.37 37.53 -25.86
CA GLY A 393 19.61 36.07 -25.95
C GLY A 393 19.15 35.18 -24.78
N LEU A 394 19.03 35.73 -23.56
CA LEU A 394 18.82 34.93 -22.34
C LEU A 394 17.34 34.68 -22.05
N SER A 395 17.02 33.45 -21.65
CA SER A 395 15.66 33.09 -21.24
C SER A 395 15.24 33.88 -20.00
N GLU A 396 13.98 34.28 -19.94
CA GLU A 396 13.41 34.95 -18.78
C GLU A 396 13.51 34.06 -17.52
N ASN A 397 13.34 32.74 -17.70
CA ASN A 397 13.47 31.74 -16.64
C ASN A 397 14.86 31.74 -15.97
N LEU A 398 15.93 31.79 -16.76
CA LEU A 398 17.30 31.82 -16.24
C LEU A 398 17.60 33.11 -15.44
N ARG A 399 17.01 34.24 -15.85
CA ARG A 399 17.13 35.51 -15.11
C ARG A 399 16.49 35.42 -13.73
N TRP A 400 15.30 34.80 -13.64
CA TRP A 400 14.62 34.58 -12.36
C TRP A 400 15.39 33.64 -11.45
N LEU A 401 15.93 32.55 -12.00
CA LEU A 401 16.75 31.60 -11.24
C LEU A 401 18.03 32.25 -10.70
N ALA A 402 18.68 33.13 -11.47
CA ALA A 402 19.89 33.84 -11.05
C ALA A 402 19.64 34.92 -9.98
N ALA A 403 18.43 35.49 -9.94
CA ALA A 403 18.05 36.49 -8.93
C ALA A 403 17.87 35.89 -7.53
N GLY A 404 17.53 34.60 -7.46
CA GLY A 404 17.34 33.84 -6.24
C GLY A 404 15.92 33.92 -5.66
N PRO A 405 15.60 33.03 -4.70
CA PRO A 405 14.26 32.87 -4.15
C PRO A 405 13.87 33.96 -3.15
N ASN A 406 12.56 34.20 -2.98
CA ASN A 406 12.01 35.08 -1.96
C ASN A 406 12.09 34.43 -0.56
N MET A 407 12.50 35.24 0.44
CA MET A 407 12.59 34.85 1.86
C MET A 407 11.23 34.59 2.51
N ALA A 408 10.18 35.23 2.00
CA ALA A 408 8.81 35.07 2.46
C ALA A 408 8.11 33.99 1.63
N VAL A 409 8.03 32.78 2.18
CA VAL A 409 7.51 31.62 1.45
C VAL A 409 6.04 31.42 1.78
N PRO A 410 5.14 31.47 0.77
CA PRO A 410 3.74 31.12 0.98
C PRO A 410 3.62 29.60 1.19
N LEU A 411 3.24 29.21 2.41
CA LEU A 411 2.91 27.84 2.75
C LEU A 411 1.43 27.59 2.51
N TYR A 412 1.15 26.45 1.88
CA TYR A 412 -0.21 25.93 1.77
C TYR A 412 -0.27 24.55 2.41
N ARG A 413 -1.37 24.28 3.13
CA ARG A 413 -1.68 23.00 3.75
C ARG A 413 -2.21 21.97 2.76
N SER A 414 -2.25 22.24 1.46
CA SER A 414 -2.68 21.25 0.46
C SER A 414 -2.45 21.80 -0.93
N TYR A 415 -1.92 20.97 -1.83
CA TYR A 415 -1.63 21.33 -3.21
C TYR A 415 -2.20 20.31 -4.18
N LEU A 416 -2.57 20.82 -5.36
CA LEU A 416 -2.96 20.02 -6.51
C LEU A 416 -1.80 20.03 -7.51
N ILE A 417 -1.09 18.90 -7.63
CA ILE A 417 0.14 18.77 -8.45
C ILE A 417 -0.19 18.01 -9.73
N LYS A 418 0.26 18.53 -10.88
CA LYS A 418 0.17 17.87 -12.18
C LYS A 418 1.55 17.31 -12.54
N VAL A 419 1.67 15.99 -12.67
CA VAL A 419 2.89 15.35 -13.17
C VAL A 419 2.63 14.89 -14.60
N LEU A 420 3.62 15.12 -15.48
CA LEU A 420 3.65 14.81 -16.92
C LEU A 420 2.71 13.67 -17.35
N GLY A 421 1.81 13.99 -18.28
CA GLY A 421 0.89 13.04 -18.91
C GLY A 421 -0.21 12.53 -17.98
N ASP A 422 -1.22 13.38 -17.75
CA ASP A 422 -2.54 12.99 -17.22
C ASP A 422 -2.68 12.52 -15.75
N VAL A 423 -1.62 12.55 -14.94
CA VAL A 423 -1.74 12.21 -13.50
C VAL A 423 -1.73 13.46 -12.63
N ILE A 424 -2.80 13.64 -11.85
CA ILE A 424 -2.89 14.67 -10.79
C ILE A 424 -2.80 13.98 -9.43
N ILE A 425 -1.89 14.45 -8.58
CA ILE A 425 -1.73 13.99 -7.19
C ILE A 425 -2.21 15.12 -6.27
N GLU A 426 -3.25 14.85 -5.48
CA GLU A 426 -3.60 15.69 -4.33
C GLU A 426 -2.66 15.36 -3.17
N CYS A 427 -1.81 16.32 -2.81
CA CYS A 427 -0.96 16.21 -1.63
C CYS A 427 -1.62 16.96 -0.48
N GLU A 428 -2.40 16.26 0.35
CA GLU A 428 -2.67 16.71 1.72
C GLU A 428 -1.44 16.38 2.61
N PRO A 429 -0.96 17.30 3.46
CA PRO A 429 -0.01 17.00 4.50
C PRO A 429 -0.69 16.05 5.46
N PHE A 430 -0.12 14.85 5.49
CA PHE A 430 -0.37 13.76 6.40
C PHE A 430 0.02 14.17 7.83
N THR A 431 -0.70 15.11 8.47
CA THR A 431 -0.32 15.62 9.80
C THR A 431 -1.43 15.62 10.84
N ARG A 432 -2.62 15.09 10.57
CA ARG A 432 -3.58 14.78 11.64
C ARG A 432 -3.61 13.28 11.92
N GLY A 433 -2.69 12.83 12.78
CA GLY A 433 -2.81 11.55 13.47
C GLY A 433 -1.55 10.67 13.60
N MET A 434 -0.34 11.17 13.34
CA MET A 434 0.88 10.42 13.64
C MET A 434 1.49 10.88 14.99
N PRO A 435 1.56 10.01 16.01
CA PRO A 435 2.55 10.18 17.07
C PRO A 435 3.94 9.79 16.51
N ASN A 436 4.93 10.67 16.73
CA ASN A 436 6.38 10.49 16.50
C ASN A 436 6.90 10.62 15.05
N VAL A 437 6.89 11.85 14.50
CA VAL A 437 7.82 12.24 13.43
C VAL A 437 8.33 13.64 13.77
N ASP A 438 9.50 13.71 14.42
CA ASP A 438 10.02 14.97 14.97
C ASP A 438 11.10 15.66 14.12
N THR A 439 11.61 15.07 13.02
CA THR A 439 12.63 15.76 12.19
C THR A 439 12.60 15.44 10.68
N PHE A 440 12.86 16.49 9.90
CA PHE A 440 12.89 16.60 8.43
C PHE A 440 13.91 15.65 7.75
N ASP A 441 14.97 15.25 8.45
CA ASP A 441 16.09 14.46 7.89
C ASP A 441 15.74 13.01 7.53
N GLU A 442 14.78 12.38 8.22
CA GLU A 442 14.35 11.00 7.90
C GLU A 442 13.53 10.91 6.60
N LEU A 443 13.04 12.04 6.09
CA LEU A 443 12.29 12.12 4.83
C LEU A 443 13.22 12.15 3.61
N VAL A 444 14.44 12.66 3.77
CA VAL A 444 15.43 12.92 2.69
C VAL A 444 16.17 11.64 2.28
N LEU A 445 16.41 10.72 3.22
CA LEU A 445 17.07 9.44 2.95
C LEU A 445 16.18 8.43 2.21
N ALA A 446 14.86 8.59 2.27
CA ALA A 446 13.89 7.68 1.63
C ALA A 446 13.64 7.98 0.14
N THR A 447 14.17 9.08 -0.42
CA THR A 447 13.73 9.66 -1.69
C THR A 447 14.74 9.61 -2.83
N LYS A 448 15.61 8.61 -2.91
CA LYS A 448 16.48 8.42 -4.09
C LYS A 448 15.73 7.94 -5.37
N GLN A 449 14.42 7.71 -5.30
CA GLN A 449 13.57 7.46 -6.48
C GLN A 449 12.40 8.45 -6.62
N SER A 450 12.38 9.54 -5.85
CA SER A 450 11.25 10.49 -5.78
C SER A 450 11.66 11.90 -6.23
N VAL A 451 12.29 12.01 -7.40
CA VAL A 451 12.85 13.26 -7.95
C VAL A 451 11.79 14.36 -8.17
N GLN A 452 10.48 14.06 -8.09
CA GLN A 452 9.43 15.06 -8.34
C GLN A 452 8.92 15.82 -7.10
N LYS A 453 9.27 15.41 -5.88
CA LYS A 453 8.77 16.07 -4.65
C LYS A 453 9.42 17.44 -4.40
N TYR A 454 10.63 17.65 -4.89
CA TYR A 454 11.40 18.88 -4.64
C TYR A 454 11.15 19.98 -5.68
N TRP A 455 10.68 19.66 -6.88
CA TRP A 455 10.47 20.66 -7.94
C TRP A 455 9.38 21.71 -7.59
N PHE A 456 8.45 21.39 -6.68
CA PHE A 456 7.25 22.21 -6.43
C PHE A 456 7.25 23.06 -5.15
N GLN A 457 8.11 22.82 -4.16
CA GLN A 457 8.32 23.85 -3.11
C GLN A 457 9.08 25.06 -3.66
N ILE A 458 9.80 24.85 -4.75
CA ILE A 458 10.67 25.81 -5.40
C ILE A 458 9.89 26.79 -6.30
N THR A 459 8.82 26.37 -6.97
CA THR A 459 8.02 27.29 -7.79
C THR A 459 7.29 28.36 -6.97
N THR A 460 6.95 28.07 -5.70
CA THR A 460 6.44 29.06 -4.74
C THR A 460 7.50 30.03 -4.22
N LEU A 461 8.80 29.76 -4.42
CA LEU A 461 9.88 30.66 -4.00
C LEU A 461 10.12 31.81 -4.98
N TYR A 462 9.73 31.65 -6.25
CA TYR A 462 9.97 32.64 -7.32
C TYR A 462 8.70 33.36 -7.80
N SER A 463 7.55 33.02 -7.25
CA SER A 463 6.28 33.68 -7.59
C SER A 463 6.12 35.01 -6.85
N ALA A 464 6.39 36.12 -7.55
CA ALA A 464 5.81 37.44 -7.32
C ALA A 464 5.21 37.95 -8.63
#